data_AF-A0A7M3ZWB2-F1
#
_entry.id   AF-A0A7M3ZWB2-F1
#
_cell.length_a   1.000
_cell.length_b   1.000
_cell.length_c   1.000
_cell.angle_alpha   90.00
_cell.angle_beta   90.00
_cell.angle_gamma   90.00
#
_symmetry.space_group_name_H-M   'P 1'
#
loop_
_entity.id
_entity.type
_entity.pdbx_description
1 polymer ?
#
loop_
_entity_poly.entity_id
_entity_poly.type
_entity_poly.pdbx_seq_one_letter_code
_entity_poly.pdbx_strand_id
1 'polypeptide(L)'
;TPIERRLFDVMLLTLTMNGHLQAYNIGMAKPDDAEDLDQLLLNPVLPFRLINSYSVLMVEHDLGLSNLVSWYQKNDPLSPWAPLARAALFASQGDELNSAREYSRAAALFTKLRKAGGTTGREINEEGDNDFALALPLTLYRKSLIHYAHATSWSEAIDLLEKVPSLKTAITERFKLYLRVCHLSTTDTTAAARLIRQHVQERITVQEEDVEGNVVERSRTVYNEEELDLLRNYPFEQAHLLPPEPFLGRVTAASTHISRELRRSRTQYQHQFRQAMQGASPSMDEIYEIAKNAAEEVAFEGLMYLERAQNSTKFSASARNRLAGVEQALFSQYKDDIPTSKRRFLHNLPLTPLVIVDTNVLVDALVEKMYQKMDLVYETNVNIIGSNQFHRILLHHAQAKQLVMMIPEDVRGELKQFAKDQRLMPRFKSAMVNAEKLEETLSESVMMGLVDDVLLQYNTWTPSSDMLDGVPDDSEGLNRFLLRHSDVFDELTELKGYRGPTYRTELDGRAIYPESTDLDIYRLATHLASLPLPNIGAVVVATMDGDFTLVDRAIEERFGFSVAKNHRSLKPWLKASSS
;
A
#
# COMPACT_ATOMS: atom_id res chain seq x y z
N THR A 1 -15.48 -46.20 -8.37
CA THR A 1 -15.84 -46.47 -6.95
C THR A 1 -16.40 -45.21 -6.29
N PRO A 2 -17.10 -45.27 -5.13
CA PRO A 2 -17.55 -44.06 -4.41
C PRO A 2 -16.40 -43.13 -4.00
N ILE A 3 -15.20 -43.69 -3.79
CA ILE A 3 -13.98 -42.91 -3.49
C ILE A 3 -13.53 -42.10 -4.71
N GLU A 4 -13.49 -42.69 -5.91
CA GLU A 4 -13.15 -41.97 -7.14
C GLU A 4 -14.10 -40.80 -7.42
N ARG A 5 -15.41 -40.99 -7.21
CA ARG A 5 -16.39 -39.89 -7.37
C ARG A 5 -16.12 -38.76 -6.38
N ARG A 6 -15.88 -39.09 -5.12
CA ARG A 6 -15.59 -38.09 -4.08
C ARG A 6 -14.27 -37.35 -4.36
N LEU A 7 -13.23 -38.04 -4.84
CA LEU A 7 -11.97 -37.43 -5.26
C LEU A 7 -12.16 -36.51 -6.46
N PHE A 8 -12.96 -36.93 -7.44
CA PHE A 8 -13.31 -36.11 -8.61
C PHE A 8 -14.06 -34.83 -8.22
N ASP A 9 -15.05 -34.93 -7.32
CA ASP A 9 -15.81 -33.79 -6.81
C ASP A 9 -14.89 -32.79 -6.07
N VAL A 10 -13.99 -33.31 -5.22
CA VAL A 10 -13.00 -32.48 -4.51
C VAL A 10 -12.02 -31.79 -5.48
N MET A 11 -11.61 -32.48 -6.54
CA MET A 11 -10.75 -31.91 -7.57
C MET A 11 -11.46 -30.77 -8.31
N LEU A 12 -12.73 -30.96 -8.69
CA LEU A 12 -13.53 -29.93 -9.34
C LEU A 12 -13.73 -28.70 -8.44
N LEU A 13 -14.03 -28.91 -7.15
CA LEU A 13 -14.15 -27.83 -6.16
C LEU A 13 -12.83 -27.07 -5.97
N THR A 14 -11.71 -27.78 -5.99
CA THR A 14 -10.39 -27.15 -5.86
C THR A 14 -10.06 -26.31 -7.10
N LEU A 15 -10.30 -26.84 -8.31
CA LEU A 15 -10.05 -26.12 -9.56
C LEU A 15 -10.95 -24.88 -9.71
N THR A 16 -12.22 -24.98 -9.33
CA THR A 16 -13.16 -23.83 -9.34
C THR A 16 -12.72 -22.76 -8.34
N MET A 17 -12.36 -23.13 -7.11
CA MET A 17 -11.78 -22.20 -6.12
C MET A 17 -10.52 -21.51 -6.66
N ASN A 18 -9.61 -22.26 -7.30
CA ASN A 18 -8.39 -21.70 -7.88
C ASN A 18 -8.68 -20.70 -9.01
N GLY A 19 -9.70 -20.97 -9.84
CA GLY A 19 -10.15 -20.04 -10.87
C GLY A 19 -10.65 -18.72 -10.27
N HIS A 20 -11.46 -18.77 -9.20
CA HIS A 20 -11.90 -17.56 -8.51
C HIS A 20 -10.75 -16.82 -7.83
N LEU A 21 -9.86 -17.53 -7.12
CA LEU A 21 -8.65 -16.94 -6.53
C LEU A 21 -7.84 -16.18 -7.57
N GLN A 22 -7.61 -16.79 -8.73
CA GLN A 22 -6.90 -16.15 -9.83
C GLN A 22 -7.64 -14.90 -10.31
N ALA A 23 -8.96 -14.99 -10.55
CA ALA A 23 -9.76 -13.86 -11.03
C ALA A 23 -9.71 -12.67 -10.06
N TYR A 24 -9.85 -12.90 -8.75
CA TYR A 24 -9.72 -11.87 -7.73
C TYR A 24 -8.31 -11.29 -7.68
N ASN A 25 -7.29 -12.15 -7.74
CA ASN A 25 -5.89 -11.74 -7.67
C ASN A 25 -5.48 -10.89 -8.87
N ILE A 26 -5.90 -11.20 -10.10
CA ILE A 26 -5.55 -10.39 -11.28
C ILE A 26 -6.53 -9.23 -11.53
N GLY A 27 -7.53 -9.04 -10.66
CA GLY A 27 -8.54 -7.99 -10.80
C GLY A 27 -9.54 -8.22 -11.93
N MET A 28 -9.72 -9.46 -12.39
CA MET A 28 -10.70 -9.86 -13.40
C MET A 28 -11.98 -10.47 -12.80
N ALA A 29 -12.09 -10.51 -11.47
CA ALA A 29 -13.29 -11.01 -10.79
C ALA A 29 -14.54 -10.20 -11.18
N LYS A 30 -15.62 -10.91 -11.47
CA LYS A 30 -16.94 -10.37 -11.77
C LYS A 30 -17.76 -10.22 -10.49
N PRO A 31 -18.82 -9.38 -10.50
CA PRO A 31 -19.73 -9.26 -9.36
C PRO A 31 -20.34 -10.60 -8.93
N ASP A 32 -20.70 -11.45 -9.90
CA ASP A 32 -21.32 -12.75 -9.68
C ASP A 32 -20.35 -13.77 -9.04
N ASP A 33 -19.03 -13.58 -9.17
CA ASP A 33 -18.02 -14.51 -8.63
C ASP A 33 -18.10 -14.60 -7.09
N ALA A 34 -18.55 -13.54 -6.41
CA ALA A 34 -18.74 -13.54 -4.97
C ALA A 34 -19.92 -14.43 -4.55
N GLU A 35 -21.00 -14.42 -5.34
CA GLU A 35 -22.17 -15.27 -5.11
C GLU A 35 -21.82 -16.74 -5.37
N ASP A 36 -21.12 -17.03 -6.48
CA ASP A 36 -20.64 -18.37 -6.80
C ASP A 36 -19.75 -18.94 -5.69
N LEU A 37 -18.82 -18.13 -5.17
CA LEU A 37 -17.99 -18.48 -4.02
C LEU A 37 -18.82 -18.77 -2.75
N ASP A 38 -19.85 -17.97 -2.47
CA ASP A 38 -20.73 -18.19 -1.32
C ASP A 38 -21.54 -19.49 -1.49
N GLN A 39 -21.98 -19.82 -2.70
CA GLN A 39 -22.72 -21.05 -3.00
C GLN A 39 -21.85 -22.31 -2.88
N LEU A 40 -20.55 -22.23 -3.24
CA LEU A 40 -19.61 -23.34 -3.07
C LEU A 40 -19.52 -23.83 -1.61
N LEU A 41 -19.75 -22.96 -0.63
CA LEU A 41 -19.75 -23.30 0.81
C LEU A 41 -20.93 -24.21 1.22
N LEU A 42 -21.99 -24.26 0.42
CA LEU A 42 -23.13 -25.16 0.66
C LEU A 42 -22.85 -26.59 0.23
N ASN A 43 -21.75 -26.85 -0.48
CA ASN A 43 -21.43 -28.18 -0.95
C ASN A 43 -21.08 -29.11 0.25
N PRO A 44 -21.81 -30.22 0.45
CA PRO A 44 -21.59 -31.11 1.58
C PRO A 44 -20.24 -31.86 1.54
N VAL A 45 -19.55 -31.84 0.40
CA VAL A 45 -18.24 -32.48 0.19
C VAL A 45 -17.11 -31.44 0.24
N LEU A 46 -17.38 -30.19 0.61
CA LEU A 46 -16.37 -29.14 0.68
C LEU A 46 -15.20 -29.56 1.59
N PRO A 47 -13.96 -29.65 1.05
CA PRO A 47 -12.78 -29.92 1.86
C PRO A 47 -12.53 -28.80 2.87
N PHE A 48 -12.27 -29.15 4.13
CA PHE A 48 -11.91 -28.19 5.18
C PHE A 48 -10.75 -27.27 4.80
N ARG A 49 -9.76 -27.79 4.06
CA ARG A 49 -8.62 -26.99 3.57
C ARG A 49 -9.03 -25.80 2.69
N LEU A 50 -10.15 -25.88 1.96
CA LEU A 50 -10.62 -24.77 1.13
C LEU A 50 -11.16 -23.62 1.98
N ILE A 51 -11.54 -23.85 3.24
CA ILE A 51 -11.93 -22.78 4.17
C ILE A 51 -10.78 -21.79 4.39
N ASN A 52 -9.54 -22.27 4.38
CA ASN A 52 -8.37 -21.38 4.48
C ASN A 52 -8.23 -20.51 3.23
N SER A 53 -8.57 -21.00 2.03
CA SER A 53 -8.60 -20.18 0.80
C SER A 53 -9.62 -19.05 0.89
N TYR A 54 -10.81 -19.30 1.46
CA TYR A 54 -11.78 -18.25 1.73
C TYR A 54 -11.22 -17.19 2.69
N SER A 55 -10.46 -17.63 3.70
CA SER A 55 -9.86 -16.73 4.68
C SER A 55 -8.91 -15.70 4.04
N VAL A 56 -8.10 -16.12 3.06
CA VAL A 56 -7.24 -15.23 2.26
C VAL A 56 -8.08 -14.25 1.46
N LEU A 57 -9.11 -14.74 0.76
CA LEU A 57 -10.00 -13.89 -0.04
C LEU A 57 -10.70 -12.83 0.81
N MET A 58 -11.11 -13.15 2.03
CA MET A 58 -11.72 -12.18 2.94
C MET A 58 -10.72 -11.11 3.39
N VAL A 59 -9.50 -11.51 3.75
CA VAL A 59 -8.46 -10.57 4.21
C VAL A 59 -8.03 -9.65 3.08
N GLU A 60 -7.85 -10.17 1.87
CA GLU A 60 -7.33 -9.38 0.77
C GLU A 60 -8.42 -8.57 0.07
N HIS A 61 -9.59 -9.17 -0.18
CA HIS A 61 -10.63 -8.60 -1.06
C HIS A 61 -11.90 -8.15 -0.33
N ASP A 62 -11.95 -8.24 1.01
CA ASP A 62 -13.12 -7.84 1.84
C ASP A 62 -14.44 -8.51 1.40
N LEU A 63 -14.37 -9.77 0.96
CA LEU A 63 -15.56 -10.50 0.52
C LEU A 63 -16.48 -10.87 1.68
N GLY A 64 -17.68 -10.28 1.69
CA GLY A 64 -18.74 -10.59 2.63
C GLY A 64 -19.55 -11.81 2.20
N LEU A 65 -19.26 -12.97 2.79
CA LEU A 65 -19.87 -14.26 2.44
C LEU A 65 -20.78 -14.77 3.56
N SER A 66 -22.08 -14.91 3.27
CA SER A 66 -23.11 -15.22 4.26
C SER A 66 -23.05 -16.67 4.76
N ASN A 67 -22.75 -17.61 3.84
CA ASN A 67 -22.59 -19.01 4.16
C ASN A 67 -21.32 -19.26 4.96
N LEU A 68 -20.30 -18.41 4.79
CA LEU A 68 -19.04 -18.52 5.55
C LEU A 68 -19.23 -18.12 7.02
N VAL A 69 -19.97 -17.02 7.26
CA VAL A 69 -20.38 -16.64 8.62
C VAL A 69 -21.17 -17.77 9.28
N SER A 70 -22.12 -18.34 8.56
CA SER A 70 -22.92 -19.48 9.03
C SER A 70 -22.06 -20.72 9.31
N TRP A 71 -21.03 -20.95 8.50
CA TRP A 71 -20.09 -22.04 8.67
C TRP A 71 -19.27 -21.87 9.96
N TYR A 72 -18.68 -20.70 10.20
CA TYR A 72 -17.94 -20.42 11.44
C TYR A 72 -18.82 -20.51 12.68
N GLN A 73 -20.06 -19.99 12.61
CA GLN A 73 -20.99 -20.09 13.74
C GLN A 73 -21.30 -21.54 14.13
N LYS A 74 -21.37 -22.45 13.16
CA LYS A 74 -21.67 -23.87 13.39
C LYS A 74 -20.44 -24.69 13.79
N ASN A 75 -19.30 -24.45 13.15
CA ASN A 75 -18.13 -25.33 13.24
C ASN A 75 -17.02 -24.79 14.15
N ASP A 76 -16.80 -23.47 14.19
CA ASP A 76 -15.73 -22.85 14.99
C ASP A 76 -16.09 -21.40 15.42
N PRO A 77 -17.01 -21.23 16.39
CA PRO A 77 -17.50 -19.91 16.79
C PRO A 77 -16.49 -19.10 17.62
N LEU A 78 -15.48 -19.76 18.20
CA LEU A 78 -14.43 -19.14 19.01
C LEU A 78 -13.21 -18.71 18.17
N SER A 79 -13.18 -19.10 16.90
CA SER A 79 -12.14 -18.72 15.95
C SER A 79 -11.96 -17.20 15.87
N PRO A 80 -10.72 -16.68 15.76
CA PRO A 80 -10.49 -15.28 15.38
C PRO A 80 -10.98 -14.97 13.95
N TRP A 81 -11.16 -16.00 13.11
CA TRP A 81 -11.74 -15.88 11.77
C TRP A 81 -13.25 -15.61 11.78
N ALA A 82 -13.97 -16.04 12.81
CA ALA A 82 -15.42 -15.83 12.92
C ALA A 82 -15.82 -14.34 12.99
N PRO A 83 -15.23 -13.47 13.85
CA PRO A 83 -15.49 -12.03 13.81
C PRO A 83 -15.00 -11.40 12.51
N LEU A 84 -13.90 -11.86 11.93
CA LEU A 84 -13.43 -11.36 10.63
C LEU A 84 -14.46 -11.61 9.52
N ALA A 85 -15.10 -12.78 9.50
CA ALA A 85 -16.18 -13.07 8.55
C ALA A 85 -17.40 -12.17 8.72
N ARG A 86 -17.78 -11.89 9.96
CA ARG A 86 -18.86 -10.94 10.23
C ARG A 86 -18.48 -9.53 9.81
N ALA A 87 -17.24 -9.11 10.04
CA ALA A 87 -16.77 -7.79 9.66
C ALA A 87 -16.86 -7.57 8.14
N ALA A 88 -16.38 -8.53 7.34
CA ALA A 88 -16.47 -8.47 5.89
C ALA A 88 -17.92 -8.45 5.38
N LEU A 89 -18.81 -9.23 6.02
CA LEU A 89 -20.25 -9.22 5.69
C LEU A 89 -20.93 -7.89 6.03
N PHE A 90 -20.63 -7.30 7.20
CA PHE A 90 -21.16 -5.98 7.55
C PHE A 90 -20.64 -4.90 6.61
N ALA A 91 -19.36 -4.95 6.23
CA ALA A 91 -18.78 -4.05 5.24
C ALA A 91 -19.50 -4.16 3.88
N SER A 92 -19.79 -5.37 3.39
CA SER A 92 -20.49 -5.54 2.12
C SER A 92 -21.95 -5.07 2.15
N GLN A 93 -22.56 -5.01 3.33
CA GLN A 93 -23.91 -4.50 3.56
C GLN A 93 -23.96 -2.99 3.85
N GLY A 94 -22.80 -2.33 3.96
CA GLY A 94 -22.70 -0.91 4.33
C GLY A 94 -22.93 -0.61 5.82
N ASP A 95 -22.87 -1.63 6.69
CA ASP A 95 -22.92 -1.46 8.14
C ASP A 95 -21.51 -1.18 8.70
N GLU A 96 -21.06 0.05 8.46
CA GLU A 96 -19.72 0.53 8.77
C GLU A 96 -19.35 0.39 10.26
N LEU A 97 -20.28 0.68 11.17
CA LEU A 97 -19.99 0.67 12.60
C LEU A 97 -19.77 -0.75 13.14
N ASN A 98 -20.64 -1.69 12.76
CA ASN A 98 -20.51 -3.08 13.20
C ASN A 98 -19.31 -3.76 12.53
N SER A 99 -19.05 -3.43 11.25
CA SER A 99 -17.82 -3.81 10.55
C SER A 99 -16.57 -3.37 11.34
N ALA A 100 -16.50 -2.09 11.71
CA ALA A 100 -15.37 -1.53 12.44
C ALA A 100 -15.09 -2.28 13.76
N ARG A 101 -16.15 -2.53 14.54
CA ARG A 101 -16.05 -3.23 15.83
C ARG A 101 -15.61 -4.68 15.67
N GLU A 102 -16.14 -5.41 14.70
CA GLU A 102 -15.76 -6.81 14.46
C GLU A 102 -14.34 -6.94 13.91
N TYR A 103 -13.89 -6.02 13.05
CA TYR A 103 -12.47 -5.96 12.64
C TYR A 103 -11.54 -5.73 13.84
N SER A 104 -11.89 -4.79 14.72
CA SER A 104 -11.13 -4.53 15.95
C SER A 104 -11.08 -5.75 16.86
N ARG A 105 -12.21 -6.46 16.98
CA ARG A 105 -12.32 -7.70 17.77
C ARG A 105 -11.47 -8.83 17.18
N ALA A 106 -11.54 -9.04 15.87
CA ALA A 106 -10.72 -10.04 15.18
C ALA A 106 -9.23 -9.76 15.39
N ALA A 107 -8.80 -8.51 15.20
CA ALA A 107 -7.41 -8.08 15.42
C ALA A 107 -6.94 -8.37 16.85
N ALA A 108 -7.76 -8.06 17.86
CA ALA A 108 -7.45 -8.33 19.26
C ALA A 108 -7.33 -9.83 19.56
N LEU A 109 -8.19 -10.67 18.96
CA LEU A 109 -8.12 -12.13 19.12
C LEU A 109 -6.88 -12.71 18.45
N PHE A 110 -6.54 -12.30 17.22
CA PHE A 110 -5.29 -12.73 16.57
C PHE A 110 -4.05 -12.31 17.37
N THR A 111 -4.04 -11.07 17.90
CA THR A 111 -2.96 -10.59 18.76
C THR A 111 -2.83 -11.43 20.04
N LYS A 112 -3.96 -11.78 20.66
CA LYS A 112 -3.98 -12.63 21.87
C LYS A 112 -3.53 -14.04 21.57
N LEU A 113 -3.98 -14.63 20.45
CA LEU A 113 -3.59 -15.97 20.01
C LEU A 113 -2.07 -16.05 19.83
N ARG A 114 -1.50 -15.04 19.16
CA ARG A 114 -0.06 -14.88 18.94
C ARG A 114 0.71 -14.84 20.27
N LYS A 115 0.28 -13.99 21.20
CA LYS A 115 0.93 -13.84 22.53
C LYS A 115 0.79 -15.07 23.43
N ALA A 116 -0.26 -15.88 23.24
CA ALA A 116 -0.52 -17.06 24.05
C ALA A 116 0.31 -18.30 23.64
N GLY A 117 1.10 -18.23 22.56
CA GLY A 117 1.91 -19.35 22.08
C GLY A 117 1.08 -20.60 21.68
N GLY A 118 -0.21 -20.41 21.38
CA GLY A 118 -1.17 -21.49 21.16
C GLY A 118 -0.89 -22.34 19.93
N THR A 119 -1.31 -23.61 19.97
CA THR A 119 -1.12 -24.64 18.95
C THR A 119 -1.71 -24.34 17.57
N THR A 120 -2.67 -23.41 17.42
CA THR A 120 -3.13 -22.89 16.12
C THR A 120 -2.24 -21.81 15.52
N GLY A 121 -1.31 -21.25 16.31
CA GLY A 121 -0.15 -20.57 15.77
C GLY A 121 0.63 -21.52 14.88
N ARG A 122 0.75 -22.81 15.25
CA ARG A 122 1.48 -23.82 14.47
C ARG A 122 0.90 -24.05 13.07
N GLU A 123 -0.41 -24.00 12.88
CA GLU A 123 -1.04 -24.16 11.54
C GLU A 123 -0.81 -22.95 10.63
N ILE A 124 -0.75 -21.73 11.18
CA ILE A 124 -0.31 -20.52 10.44
C ILE A 124 1.22 -20.51 10.26
N ASN A 125 1.96 -21.07 11.22
CA ASN A 125 3.43 -21.07 11.27
C ASN A 125 4.07 -22.21 10.47
N GLU A 126 3.35 -23.29 10.11
CA GLU A 126 3.88 -24.43 9.35
C GLU A 126 4.00 -24.13 7.84
N GLU A 127 3.25 -23.16 7.31
CA GLU A 127 3.20 -22.86 5.87
C GLU A 127 4.19 -21.77 5.40
N GLY A 128 5.03 -21.22 6.29
CA GLY A 128 6.21 -20.46 5.88
C GLY A 128 6.07 -18.94 5.74
N ASP A 129 4.94 -18.32 6.15
CA ASP A 129 4.72 -16.85 6.09
C ASP A 129 4.30 -16.23 7.45
N ASN A 130 5.24 -16.17 8.39
CA ASN A 130 5.07 -15.56 9.73
C ASN A 130 4.85 -14.04 9.65
N ASP A 131 5.32 -13.38 8.60
CA ASP A 131 5.14 -11.94 8.37
C ASP A 131 3.66 -11.60 8.19
N PHE A 132 2.89 -12.48 7.54
CA PHE A 132 1.44 -12.36 7.45
C PHE A 132 0.79 -12.39 8.84
N ALA A 133 1.24 -13.27 9.74
CA ALA A 133 0.72 -13.37 11.11
C ALA A 133 0.98 -12.10 11.94
N LEU A 134 2.06 -11.36 11.66
CA LEU A 134 2.35 -10.07 12.28
C LEU A 134 1.52 -8.94 11.65
N ALA A 135 1.49 -8.90 10.32
CA ALA A 135 0.85 -7.84 9.55
C ALA A 135 -0.68 -7.91 9.63
N LEU A 136 -1.26 -9.10 9.83
CA LEU A 136 -2.70 -9.30 9.82
C LEU A 136 -3.40 -8.48 10.91
N PRO A 137 -3.08 -8.60 12.23
CA PRO A 137 -3.70 -7.77 13.26
C PRO A 137 -3.62 -6.25 12.97
N LEU A 138 -2.46 -5.75 12.55
CA LEU A 138 -2.29 -4.33 12.19
C LEU A 138 -3.14 -3.94 10.99
N THR A 139 -3.21 -4.79 9.96
CA THR A 139 -4.06 -4.60 8.79
C THR A 139 -5.54 -4.52 9.19
N LEU A 140 -6.00 -5.41 10.07
CA LEU A 140 -7.38 -5.43 10.56
C LEU A 140 -7.69 -4.19 11.42
N TYR A 141 -6.75 -3.74 12.26
CA TYR A 141 -6.92 -2.48 13.01
C TYR A 141 -6.98 -1.26 12.08
N ARG A 142 -6.17 -1.20 11.02
CA ARG A 142 -6.24 -0.14 10.01
C ARG A 142 -7.61 -0.14 9.31
N LYS A 143 -8.12 -1.31 8.90
CA LYS A 143 -9.49 -1.44 8.34
C LYS A 143 -10.55 -0.95 9.32
N SER A 144 -10.44 -1.35 10.58
CA SER A 144 -11.35 -0.91 11.65
C SER A 144 -11.41 0.61 11.76
N LEU A 145 -10.27 1.32 11.72
CA LEU A 145 -10.23 2.78 11.77
C LEU A 145 -10.88 3.44 10.55
N ILE A 146 -10.70 2.88 9.36
CA ILE A 146 -11.35 3.38 8.14
C ILE A 146 -12.89 3.24 8.29
N HIS A 147 -13.38 2.07 8.68
CA HIS A 147 -14.81 1.85 8.91
C HIS A 147 -15.37 2.74 10.04
N TYR A 148 -14.61 2.99 11.12
CA TYR A 148 -15.03 3.97 12.14
C TYR A 148 -15.14 5.39 11.58
N ALA A 149 -14.23 5.79 10.68
CA ALA A 149 -14.30 7.08 10.02
C ALA A 149 -15.57 7.19 9.15
N HIS A 150 -15.89 6.18 8.35
CA HIS A 150 -17.12 6.13 7.56
C HIS A 150 -18.39 6.13 8.43
N ALA A 151 -18.37 5.42 9.56
CA ALA A 151 -19.44 5.44 10.55
C ALA A 151 -19.53 6.76 11.35
N THR A 152 -18.59 7.69 11.16
CA THR A 152 -18.44 8.93 11.95
C THR A 152 -18.28 8.71 13.46
N SER A 153 -17.85 7.50 13.87
CA SER A 153 -17.62 7.15 15.28
C SER A 153 -16.20 7.52 15.71
N TRP A 154 -15.94 8.84 15.75
CA TRP A 154 -14.59 9.37 15.96
C TRP A 154 -14.00 9.04 17.34
N SER A 155 -14.85 8.96 18.37
CA SER A 155 -14.41 8.60 19.73
C SER A 155 -13.87 7.16 19.78
N GLU A 156 -14.57 6.20 19.16
CA GLU A 156 -14.11 4.81 19.12
C GLU A 156 -12.82 4.66 18.31
N ALA A 157 -12.67 5.45 17.23
CA ALA A 157 -11.44 5.48 16.44
C ALA A 157 -10.23 6.00 17.26
N ILE A 158 -10.40 7.08 18.02
CA ILE A 158 -9.33 7.64 18.85
C ILE A 158 -9.00 6.71 20.02
N ASP A 159 -10.01 6.16 20.69
CA ASP A 159 -9.83 5.16 21.74
C ASP A 159 -9.00 3.97 21.23
N LEU A 160 -9.25 3.51 20.00
CA LEU A 160 -8.49 2.42 19.40
C LEU A 160 -7.03 2.81 19.15
N LEU A 161 -6.77 4.02 18.63
CA LEU A 161 -5.42 4.56 18.44
C LEU A 161 -4.63 4.69 19.75
N GLU A 162 -5.30 5.03 20.85
CA GLU A 162 -4.68 5.17 22.16
C GLU A 162 -4.43 3.81 22.83
N LYS A 163 -5.33 2.84 22.62
CA LYS A 163 -5.22 1.49 23.19
C LYS A 163 -4.11 0.65 22.55
N VAL A 164 -3.74 0.91 21.29
CA VAL A 164 -2.79 0.08 20.53
C VAL A 164 -1.56 0.91 20.11
N PRO A 165 -0.45 0.87 20.86
CA PRO A 165 0.75 1.67 20.57
C PRO A 165 1.37 1.40 19.19
N SER A 166 1.46 0.13 18.76
CA SER A 166 1.99 -0.25 17.45
C SER A 166 1.13 0.26 16.28
N LEU A 167 -0.17 0.45 16.51
CA LEU A 167 -1.06 1.09 15.52
C LEU A 167 -0.77 2.59 15.40
N LYS A 168 -0.42 3.24 16.52
CA LYS A 168 -0.05 4.66 16.55
C LYS A 168 1.26 4.91 15.80
N THR A 169 2.21 3.99 15.78
CA THR A 169 3.44 4.15 14.96
C THR A 169 3.21 3.73 13.52
N ALA A 170 2.43 2.68 13.25
CA ALA A 170 2.20 2.13 11.92
C ALA A 170 1.20 2.90 11.03
N ILE A 171 0.66 4.05 11.48
CA ILE A 171 -0.28 4.87 10.72
C ILE A 171 0.34 6.22 10.39
N THR A 172 -0.08 6.81 9.26
CA THR A 172 0.38 8.14 8.82
C THR A 172 0.01 9.26 9.78
N GLU A 173 0.82 10.31 9.82
CA GLU A 173 0.50 11.50 10.60
C GLU A 173 -0.70 12.23 10.03
N ARG A 174 -0.87 12.24 8.69
CA ARG A 174 -2.10 12.75 8.05
C ARG A 174 -3.37 12.03 8.48
N PHE A 175 -3.38 10.70 8.58
CA PHE A 175 -4.59 9.98 9.00
C PHE A 175 -4.90 10.21 10.48
N LYS A 176 -3.87 10.28 11.34
CA LYS A 176 -4.03 10.67 12.76
C LYS A 176 -4.59 12.09 12.87
N LEU A 177 -4.07 13.03 12.09
CA LEU A 177 -4.56 14.39 12.02
C LEU A 177 -6.03 14.41 11.60
N TYR A 178 -6.38 13.69 10.54
CA TYR A 178 -7.75 13.55 10.04
C TYR A 178 -8.71 13.12 11.14
N LEU A 179 -8.43 11.99 11.82
CA LEU A 179 -9.28 11.47 12.89
C LEU A 179 -9.42 12.45 14.06
N ARG A 180 -8.31 13.07 14.49
CA ARG A 180 -8.31 14.04 15.61
C ARG A 180 -9.07 15.31 15.28
N VAL A 181 -8.90 15.84 14.07
CA VAL A 181 -9.63 17.03 13.60
C VAL A 181 -11.12 16.72 13.52
N CYS A 182 -11.50 15.56 12.97
CA CYS A 182 -12.90 15.16 12.87
C CYS A 182 -13.55 14.98 14.26
N HIS A 183 -12.87 14.31 15.19
CA HIS A 183 -13.34 14.18 16.56
C HIS A 183 -13.50 15.53 17.25
N LEU A 184 -12.48 16.38 17.22
CA LEU A 184 -12.51 17.67 17.90
C LEU A 184 -13.53 18.62 17.26
N SER A 185 -13.81 18.48 15.97
CA SER A 185 -14.85 19.27 15.29
C SER A 185 -16.26 19.03 15.84
N THR A 186 -16.50 17.91 16.53
CA THR A 186 -17.79 17.65 17.19
C THR A 186 -18.01 18.53 18.43
N THR A 187 -16.93 19.03 19.06
CA THR A 187 -16.99 19.79 20.31
C THR A 187 -16.47 21.22 20.14
N ASP A 188 -15.30 21.40 19.53
CA ASP A 188 -14.66 22.70 19.29
C ASP A 188 -14.07 22.81 17.88
N THR A 189 -14.83 23.44 17.00
CA THR A 189 -14.44 23.66 15.59
C THR A 189 -13.24 24.60 15.43
N THR A 190 -12.94 25.45 16.43
CA THR A 190 -11.82 26.40 16.40
C THR A 190 -10.53 25.73 16.84
N ALA A 191 -10.60 24.87 17.86
CA ALA A 191 -9.47 24.02 18.25
C ALA A 191 -9.13 23.01 17.16
N ALA A 192 -10.13 22.44 16.48
CA ALA A 192 -9.91 21.55 15.33
C ALA A 192 -9.14 22.26 14.19
N ALA A 193 -9.51 23.49 13.83
CA ALA A 193 -8.77 24.27 12.84
C ALA A 193 -7.35 24.66 13.32
N ARG A 194 -7.13 24.78 14.64
CA ARG A 194 -5.81 25.03 15.23
C ARG A 194 -4.88 23.82 15.09
N LEU A 195 -5.39 22.60 15.22
CA LEU A 195 -4.59 21.39 15.00
C LEU A 195 -4.00 21.35 13.59
N ILE A 196 -4.80 21.72 12.57
CA ILE A 196 -4.32 21.81 11.19
C ILE A 196 -3.22 22.85 11.07
N ARG A 197 -3.42 24.06 11.63
CA ARG A 197 -2.40 25.11 11.62
C ARG A 197 -1.09 24.67 12.27
N GLN A 198 -1.18 23.99 13.41
CA GLN A 198 0.00 23.45 14.11
C GLN A 198 0.71 22.37 13.30
N HIS A 199 -0.05 21.53 12.60
CA HIS A 199 0.52 20.49 11.75
C HIS A 199 1.33 21.06 10.58
N VAL A 200 0.83 22.13 9.94
CA VAL A 200 1.55 22.82 8.85
C VAL A 200 2.53 23.88 9.36
N GLN A 201 2.71 24.05 10.67
CA GLN A 201 3.58 25.09 11.21
C GLN A 201 5.05 24.64 11.25
N GLU A 202 5.92 25.43 10.64
CA GLU A 202 7.37 25.25 10.64
C GLU A 202 8.04 26.42 11.35
N ARG A 203 9.12 26.14 12.11
CA ARG A 203 9.95 27.18 12.73
C ARG A 203 11.25 27.27 11.97
N ILE A 204 11.44 28.39 11.27
CA ILE A 204 12.66 28.66 10.50
C ILE A 204 13.47 29.70 11.26
N THR A 205 14.76 29.47 11.43
CA THR A 205 15.71 30.47 11.95
C THR A 205 16.09 31.40 10.81
N VAL A 206 15.73 32.68 10.93
CA VAL A 206 16.10 33.71 9.96
C VAL A 206 17.10 34.63 10.62
N GLN A 207 18.19 34.92 9.91
CA GLN A 207 19.15 35.94 10.29
C GLN A 207 18.58 37.31 9.91
N GLU A 208 18.21 38.11 10.91
CA GLU A 208 17.73 39.48 10.74
C GLU A 208 18.77 40.45 11.32
N GLU A 209 19.04 41.55 10.61
CA GLU A 209 19.81 42.65 11.17
C GLU A 209 18.96 43.41 12.19
N ASP A 210 19.45 43.50 13.43
CA ASP A 210 18.79 44.30 14.46
C ASP A 210 18.97 45.80 14.19
N VAL A 211 18.29 46.64 14.96
CA VAL A 211 18.28 48.13 14.79
C VAL A 211 19.69 48.76 14.85
N GLU A 212 20.67 48.03 15.37
CA GLU A 212 22.09 48.43 15.48
C GLU A 212 23.00 47.83 14.40
N GLY A 213 22.46 47.10 13.41
CA GLY A 213 23.23 46.51 12.30
C GLY A 213 23.93 45.18 12.63
N ASN A 214 23.60 44.54 13.75
CA ASN A 214 24.13 43.22 14.12
C ASN A 214 23.20 42.12 13.60
N VAL A 215 23.76 41.07 13.01
CA VAL A 215 23.00 39.90 12.54
C VAL A 215 22.57 39.05 13.75
N VAL A 216 21.27 38.96 14.01
CA VAL A 216 20.68 38.18 15.10
C VAL A 216 19.82 37.07 14.51
N GLU A 217 19.98 35.84 15.00
CA GLU A 217 19.10 34.72 14.65
C GLU A 217 17.75 34.86 15.38
N ARG A 218 16.68 35.10 14.62
CA ARG A 218 15.30 35.11 15.13
C ARG A 218 14.51 33.94 14.55
N SER A 219 13.77 33.24 15.41
CA SER A 219 12.87 32.17 14.98
C SER A 219 11.59 32.77 14.40
N ARG A 220 11.33 32.54 13.11
CA ARG A 220 10.09 32.93 12.44
C ARG A 220 9.21 31.70 12.21
N THR A 221 7.92 31.82 12.55
CA THR A 221 6.93 30.80 12.21
C THR A 221 6.49 30.97 10.77
N VAL A 222 6.74 29.95 9.95
CA VAL A 222 6.28 29.82 8.57
C VAL A 222 5.27 28.68 8.52
N TYR A 223 4.39 28.67 7.52
CA TYR A 223 3.46 27.57 7.32
C TYR A 223 3.80 26.86 6.01
N ASN A 224 3.84 25.52 6.06
CA ASN A 224 4.02 24.67 4.90
C ASN A 224 2.74 24.66 4.06
N GLU A 225 2.73 25.49 3.03
CA GLU A 225 1.57 25.66 2.17
C GLU A 225 1.38 24.47 1.22
N GLU A 226 2.44 23.78 0.81
CA GLU A 226 2.32 22.55 0.01
C GLU A 226 1.58 21.46 0.80
N GLU A 227 1.95 21.23 2.05
CA GLU A 227 1.27 20.28 2.93
C GLU A 227 -0.20 20.67 3.14
N LEU A 228 -0.48 21.97 3.28
CA LEU A 228 -1.85 22.46 3.39
C LEU A 228 -2.71 22.13 2.16
N ASP A 229 -2.13 22.13 0.95
CA ASP A 229 -2.84 21.76 -0.26
C ASP A 229 -3.01 20.24 -0.40
N LEU A 230 -2.04 19.45 0.05
CA LEU A 230 -2.21 17.99 0.17
C LEU A 230 -3.37 17.64 1.11
N LEU A 231 -3.49 18.33 2.25
CA LEU A 231 -4.61 18.13 3.20
C LEU A 231 -5.98 18.44 2.57
N ARG A 232 -6.08 19.23 1.50
CA ARG A 232 -7.38 19.49 0.82
C ARG A 232 -7.83 18.32 -0.03
N ASN A 233 -6.88 17.55 -0.54
CA ASN A 233 -7.14 16.40 -1.40
C ASN A 233 -7.14 15.10 -0.61
N TYR A 234 -6.65 15.12 0.62
CA TYR A 234 -6.48 13.94 1.46
C TYR A 234 -7.71 13.01 1.54
N PRO A 235 -8.95 13.49 1.76
CA PRO A 235 -10.12 12.60 1.80
C PRO A 235 -10.46 11.92 0.46
N PHE A 236 -9.88 12.40 -0.65
CA PHE A 236 -10.13 11.92 -2.00
C PHE A 236 -8.96 11.09 -2.56
N GLU A 237 -7.91 10.83 -1.77
CA GLU A 237 -6.80 9.99 -2.22
C GLU A 237 -7.29 8.58 -2.56
N GLN A 238 -6.96 8.09 -3.77
CA GLN A 238 -7.50 6.83 -4.33
C GLN A 238 -7.25 5.60 -3.46
N ALA A 239 -6.21 5.62 -2.63
CA ALA A 239 -5.92 4.54 -1.70
C ALA A 239 -7.09 4.30 -0.73
N HIS A 240 -7.72 5.37 -0.24
CA HIS A 240 -8.82 5.33 0.74
C HIS A 240 -9.71 6.57 0.61
N LEU A 241 -10.92 6.40 0.06
CA LEU A 241 -11.93 7.46 0.07
C LEU A 241 -12.42 7.65 1.51
N LEU A 242 -12.19 8.82 2.10
CA LEU A 242 -12.64 9.15 3.45
C LEU A 242 -13.78 10.17 3.41
N PRO A 243 -14.65 10.21 4.43
CA PRO A 243 -15.65 11.26 4.55
C PRO A 243 -15.01 12.66 4.52
N PRO A 244 -15.40 13.54 3.59
CA PRO A 244 -14.75 14.85 3.42
C PRO A 244 -15.06 15.82 4.56
N GLU A 245 -16.28 15.79 5.08
CA GLU A 245 -16.70 16.63 6.22
C GLU A 245 -16.66 15.84 7.53
N PRO A 246 -16.29 16.47 8.65
CA PRO A 246 -16.03 17.91 8.84
C PRO A 246 -14.61 18.39 8.47
N PHE A 247 -13.73 17.48 8.01
CA PHE A 247 -12.30 17.74 7.84
C PHE A 247 -11.99 18.88 6.86
N LEU A 248 -12.53 18.84 5.65
CA LEU A 248 -12.28 19.87 4.61
C LEU A 248 -12.77 21.26 5.04
N GLY A 249 -13.90 21.32 5.74
CA GLY A 249 -14.37 22.56 6.36
C GLY A 249 -13.33 23.14 7.34
N ARG A 250 -12.64 22.30 8.13
CA ARG A 250 -11.58 22.74 9.05
C ARG A 250 -10.30 23.13 8.32
N VAL A 251 -9.88 22.40 7.29
CA VAL A 251 -8.73 22.77 6.43
C VAL A 251 -8.96 24.14 5.80
N THR A 252 -10.18 24.40 5.33
CA THR A 252 -10.57 25.69 4.75
C THR A 252 -10.53 26.82 5.78
N ALA A 253 -10.99 26.57 7.01
CA ALA A 253 -10.92 27.54 8.10
C ALA A 253 -9.46 27.86 8.50
N ALA A 254 -8.62 26.82 8.64
CA ALA A 254 -7.20 26.96 8.93
C ALA A 254 -6.47 27.77 7.85
N SER A 255 -6.69 27.44 6.58
CA SER A 255 -6.14 28.17 5.44
C SER A 255 -6.54 29.65 5.45
N THR A 256 -7.81 29.95 5.69
CA THR A 256 -8.30 31.34 5.71
C THR A 256 -7.65 32.14 6.84
N HIS A 257 -7.37 31.50 7.97
CA HIS A 257 -6.63 32.14 9.07
C HIS A 257 -5.17 32.41 8.69
N ILE A 258 -4.49 31.43 8.09
CA ILE A 258 -3.10 31.57 7.62
C ILE A 258 -2.98 32.70 6.59
N SER A 259 -3.90 32.78 5.64
CA SER A 259 -3.92 33.85 4.63
C SER A 259 -4.15 35.25 5.22
N ARG A 260 -4.83 35.37 6.36
CA ARG A 260 -4.98 36.66 7.08
C ARG A 260 -3.69 37.07 7.80
N GLU A 261 -2.91 36.10 8.30
CA GLU A 261 -1.62 36.34 8.93
C GLU A 261 -0.52 36.68 7.90
N LEU A 262 -0.57 36.04 6.73
CA LEU A 262 0.40 36.22 5.65
C LEU A 262 -0.12 37.22 4.59
N ARG A 263 0.35 38.47 4.63
CA ARG A 263 0.13 39.46 3.55
C ARG A 263 0.96 39.14 2.29
N ARG A 264 0.72 38.02 1.59
CA ARG A 264 1.50 37.57 0.40
C ARG A 264 0.64 37.28 -0.85
N SER A 265 1.22 37.46 -2.05
CA SER A 265 0.57 37.25 -3.37
C SER A 265 0.12 35.82 -3.63
N ARG A 266 0.79 34.78 -3.10
CA ARG A 266 0.40 33.37 -3.34
C ARG A 266 -0.98 32.98 -2.80
N THR A 267 -1.46 33.70 -1.77
CA THR A 267 -2.86 33.58 -1.31
C THR A 267 -3.87 33.99 -2.39
N GLN A 268 -3.45 34.80 -3.36
CA GLN A 268 -4.27 35.32 -4.44
C GLN A 268 -4.73 34.22 -5.40
N TYR A 269 -3.84 33.35 -5.88
CA TYR A 269 -4.23 32.27 -6.81
C TYR A 269 -5.23 31.31 -6.17
N GLN A 270 -5.02 30.96 -4.91
CA GLN A 270 -5.96 30.12 -4.17
C GLN A 270 -7.30 30.83 -3.89
N HIS A 271 -7.28 32.15 -3.64
CA HIS A 271 -8.50 32.93 -3.50
C HIS A 271 -9.25 33.03 -4.83
N GLN A 272 -8.54 33.28 -5.93
CA GLN A 272 -9.08 33.31 -7.29
C GLN A 272 -9.67 31.95 -7.67
N PHE A 273 -8.95 30.85 -7.42
CA PHE A 273 -9.45 29.50 -7.69
C PHE A 273 -10.73 29.21 -6.90
N ARG A 274 -10.76 29.56 -5.60
CA ARG A 274 -11.98 29.42 -4.79
C ARG A 274 -13.13 30.25 -5.34
N GLN A 275 -12.87 31.48 -5.77
CA GLN A 275 -13.89 32.36 -6.35
C GLN A 275 -14.42 31.80 -7.68
N ALA A 276 -13.55 31.37 -8.58
CA ALA A 276 -13.91 30.71 -9.83
C ALA A 276 -14.76 29.45 -9.57
N MET A 277 -14.37 28.66 -8.55
CA MET A 277 -15.06 27.43 -8.16
C MET A 277 -16.33 27.65 -7.32
N GLN A 278 -16.71 28.87 -6.92
CA GLN A 278 -17.95 29.11 -6.16
C GLN A 278 -19.21 28.97 -7.03
N GLY A 279 -19.10 29.25 -8.34
CA GLY A 279 -20.21 29.11 -9.28
C GLY A 279 -20.75 27.67 -9.38
N ALA A 280 -22.00 27.56 -9.85
CA ALA A 280 -22.60 26.27 -10.23
C ALA A 280 -21.97 25.70 -11.51
N SER A 281 -21.49 26.57 -12.40
CA SER A 281 -20.80 26.24 -13.65
C SER A 281 -19.50 27.05 -13.75
N PRO A 282 -18.41 26.60 -13.08
CA PRO A 282 -17.12 27.28 -13.13
C PRO A 282 -16.54 27.35 -14.54
N SER A 283 -15.90 28.47 -14.88
CA SER A 283 -15.26 28.68 -16.19
C SER A 283 -13.97 27.88 -16.31
N MET A 284 -13.87 27.06 -17.36
CA MET A 284 -12.67 26.26 -17.60
C MET A 284 -11.45 27.12 -17.99
N ASP A 285 -11.67 28.17 -18.77
CA ASP A 285 -10.59 29.08 -19.20
C ASP A 285 -10.02 29.85 -18.00
N GLU A 286 -10.88 30.28 -17.08
CA GLU A 286 -10.47 30.96 -15.85
C GLU A 286 -9.63 30.03 -14.96
N ILE A 287 -10.05 28.77 -14.80
CA ILE A 287 -9.30 27.77 -14.03
C ILE A 287 -7.95 27.47 -14.67
N TYR A 288 -7.91 27.35 -16.00
CA TYR A 288 -6.66 27.13 -16.71
C TYR A 288 -5.69 28.30 -16.54
N GLU A 289 -6.14 29.54 -16.69
CA GLU A 289 -5.28 30.71 -16.50
C GLU A 289 -4.76 30.81 -15.06
N ILE A 290 -5.59 30.51 -14.05
CA ILE A 290 -5.14 30.46 -12.65
C ILE A 290 -4.08 29.37 -12.47
N ALA A 291 -4.33 28.16 -12.99
CA ALA A 291 -3.40 27.04 -12.88
C ALA A 291 -2.07 27.31 -13.60
N LYS A 292 -2.12 27.91 -14.78
CA LYS A 292 -0.95 28.28 -15.57
C LYS A 292 -0.10 29.34 -14.86
N ASN A 293 -0.72 30.41 -14.38
CA ASN A 293 -0.01 31.46 -13.64
C ASN A 293 0.59 30.93 -12.33
N ALA A 294 -0.11 30.02 -11.63
CA ALA A 294 0.43 29.36 -10.45
C ALA A 294 1.59 28.41 -10.79
N ALA A 295 1.53 27.70 -11.93
CA ALA A 295 2.59 26.81 -12.38
C ALA A 295 3.89 27.54 -12.74
N GLU A 296 3.80 28.80 -13.17
CA GLU A 296 4.97 29.66 -13.41
C GLU A 296 5.76 29.96 -12.13
N GLU A 297 5.08 30.02 -10.96
CA GLU A 297 5.76 30.14 -9.66
C GLU A 297 6.17 28.76 -9.10
N VAL A 298 5.21 27.82 -9.03
CA VAL A 298 5.42 26.46 -8.52
C VAL A 298 4.61 25.47 -9.36
N ALA A 299 5.30 24.75 -10.25
CA ALA A 299 4.71 23.83 -11.23
C ALA A 299 3.69 22.84 -10.63
N PHE A 300 4.05 22.20 -9.50
CA PHE A 300 3.19 21.24 -8.84
C PHE A 300 1.87 21.86 -8.33
N GLU A 301 1.90 23.10 -7.82
CA GLU A 301 0.72 23.79 -7.31
C GLU A 301 -0.30 24.06 -8.43
N GLY A 302 0.19 24.52 -9.59
CA GLY A 302 -0.63 24.74 -10.79
C GLY A 302 -1.41 23.49 -11.19
N LEU A 303 -0.73 22.34 -11.24
CA LEU A 303 -1.35 21.05 -11.57
C LEU A 303 -2.35 20.60 -10.51
N MET A 304 -2.06 20.84 -9.22
CA MET A 304 -2.99 20.51 -8.13
C MET A 304 -4.32 21.27 -8.22
N TYR A 305 -4.36 22.48 -8.80
CA TYR A 305 -5.63 23.17 -9.09
C TYR A 305 -6.46 22.44 -10.15
N LEU A 306 -5.82 21.92 -11.20
CA LEU A 306 -6.47 21.17 -12.27
C LEU A 306 -6.97 19.80 -11.76
N GLU A 307 -6.15 19.10 -10.97
CA GLU A 307 -6.52 17.86 -10.28
C GLU A 307 -7.76 18.09 -9.40
N ARG A 308 -7.78 19.16 -8.60
CA ARG A 308 -8.93 19.55 -7.76
C ARG A 308 -10.19 19.88 -8.57
N ALA A 309 -10.02 20.55 -9.71
CA ALA A 309 -11.13 20.87 -10.59
C ALA A 309 -11.75 19.59 -11.19
N GLN A 310 -10.92 18.64 -11.65
CA GLN A 310 -11.36 17.37 -12.21
C GLN A 310 -12.08 16.48 -11.18
N ASN A 311 -11.57 16.45 -9.95
CA ASN A 311 -12.17 15.70 -8.84
C ASN A 311 -13.49 16.30 -8.35
N SER A 312 -13.86 17.50 -8.83
CA SER A 312 -15.15 18.11 -8.51
C SER A 312 -16.30 17.54 -9.34
N THR A 313 -17.48 17.44 -8.71
CA THR A 313 -18.72 17.03 -9.37
C THR A 313 -19.33 18.12 -10.26
N LYS A 314 -18.70 19.29 -10.35
CA LYS A 314 -19.23 20.48 -11.05
C LYS A 314 -19.05 20.45 -12.56
N PHE A 315 -18.14 19.62 -13.08
CA PHE A 315 -17.87 19.50 -14.52
C PHE A 315 -18.58 18.30 -15.14
N SER A 316 -19.03 18.45 -16.38
CA SER A 316 -19.52 17.33 -17.20
C SER A 316 -18.36 16.41 -17.62
N ALA A 317 -18.65 15.19 -18.04
CA ALA A 317 -17.63 14.25 -18.51
C ALA A 317 -16.78 14.82 -19.67
N SER A 318 -17.43 15.50 -20.63
CA SER A 318 -16.71 16.16 -21.74
C SER A 318 -15.78 17.28 -21.24
N ALA A 319 -16.22 18.07 -20.24
CA ALA A 319 -15.39 19.12 -19.66
C ALA A 319 -14.21 18.53 -18.87
N ARG A 320 -14.41 17.42 -18.14
CA ARG A 320 -13.31 16.71 -17.45
C ARG A 320 -12.26 16.19 -18.43
N ASN A 321 -12.68 15.61 -19.56
CA ASN A 321 -11.73 15.16 -20.59
C ASN A 321 -10.90 16.31 -21.17
N ARG A 322 -11.51 17.49 -21.34
CA ARG A 322 -10.75 18.67 -21.77
C ARG A 322 -9.79 19.16 -20.68
N LEU A 323 -10.22 19.19 -19.41
CA LEU A 323 -9.35 19.53 -18.27
C LEU A 323 -8.17 18.56 -18.17
N ALA A 324 -8.39 17.26 -18.38
CA ALA A 324 -7.32 16.26 -18.42
C ALA A 324 -6.32 16.53 -19.55
N GLY A 325 -6.80 16.90 -20.74
CA GLY A 325 -5.92 17.28 -21.85
C GLY A 325 -5.08 18.54 -21.57
N VAL A 326 -5.69 19.52 -20.87
CA VAL A 326 -5.02 20.74 -20.43
C VAL A 326 -3.97 20.46 -19.35
N GLU A 327 -4.31 19.62 -18.36
CA GLU A 327 -3.39 19.16 -17.33
C GLU A 327 -2.20 18.42 -17.93
N GLN A 328 -2.45 17.53 -18.91
CA GLN A 328 -1.40 16.81 -19.61
C GLN A 328 -0.45 17.74 -20.38
N ALA A 329 -1.00 18.79 -21.01
CA ALA A 329 -0.18 19.79 -21.70
C ALA A 329 0.68 20.59 -20.71
N LEU A 330 0.10 21.04 -19.59
CA LEU A 330 0.82 21.78 -18.55
C LEU A 330 1.90 20.90 -17.90
N PHE A 331 1.59 19.64 -17.60
CA PHE A 331 2.56 18.69 -17.07
C PHE A 331 3.71 18.47 -18.04
N SER A 332 3.45 18.35 -19.35
CA SER A 332 4.50 18.16 -20.35
C SER A 332 5.50 19.33 -20.40
N GLN A 333 5.07 20.54 -20.04
CA GLN A 333 5.92 21.73 -19.97
C GLN A 333 6.83 21.73 -18.73
N TYR A 334 6.34 21.28 -17.58
CA TYR A 334 7.04 21.36 -16.30
C TYR A 334 7.45 20.00 -15.71
N LYS A 335 7.40 18.92 -16.50
CA LYS A 335 7.66 17.55 -16.03
C LYS A 335 9.02 17.42 -15.35
N ASP A 336 10.03 18.13 -15.85
CA ASP A 336 11.41 18.03 -15.37
C ASP A 336 11.60 18.75 -14.01
N ASP A 337 10.66 19.62 -13.62
CA ASP A 337 10.67 20.34 -12.34
C ASP A 337 9.91 19.60 -11.23
N ILE A 338 9.15 18.55 -11.58
CA ILE A 338 8.28 17.86 -10.63
C ILE A 338 8.84 16.47 -10.32
N PRO A 339 9.30 16.21 -9.08
CA PRO A 339 9.82 14.92 -8.70
C PRO A 339 8.71 13.87 -8.65
N THR A 340 9.08 12.61 -8.88
CA THR A 340 8.15 11.47 -8.96
C THR A 340 7.32 11.31 -7.68
N SER A 341 7.91 11.58 -6.53
CA SER A 341 7.27 11.62 -5.20
C SER A 341 6.09 12.59 -5.10
N LYS A 342 6.07 13.66 -5.92
CA LYS A 342 4.94 14.60 -6.00
C LYS A 342 3.95 14.19 -7.09
N ARG A 343 4.41 13.61 -8.21
CA ARG A 343 3.55 13.18 -9.33
C ARG A 343 2.49 12.17 -8.93
N ARG A 344 2.73 11.39 -7.87
CA ARG A 344 1.76 10.45 -7.30
C ARG A 344 0.42 11.08 -6.91
N PHE A 345 0.39 12.37 -6.62
CA PHE A 345 -0.83 13.12 -6.25
C PHE A 345 -1.62 13.62 -7.47
N LEU A 346 -1.06 13.48 -8.68
CA LEU A 346 -1.67 13.87 -9.95
C LEU A 346 -2.34 12.66 -10.59
N HIS A 347 -3.46 12.22 -10.00
CA HIS A 347 -4.08 10.94 -10.33
C HIS A 347 -4.69 10.91 -11.73
N ASN A 348 -5.16 12.06 -12.23
CA ASN A 348 -5.79 12.16 -13.53
C ASN A 348 -4.79 12.06 -14.69
N LEU A 349 -3.50 12.35 -14.47
CA LEU A 349 -2.45 12.25 -15.49
C LEU A 349 -2.07 10.80 -15.82
N PRO A 350 -2.04 10.37 -17.09
CA PRO A 350 -1.77 8.99 -17.49
C PRO A 350 -0.28 8.58 -17.39
N LEU A 351 0.29 8.65 -16.18
CA LEU A 351 1.67 8.26 -15.90
C LEU A 351 1.77 6.79 -15.47
N THR A 352 2.84 6.12 -15.88
CA THR A 352 3.08 4.71 -15.58
C THR A 352 3.83 4.56 -14.26
N PRO A 353 3.47 3.63 -13.35
CA PRO A 353 4.25 3.36 -12.17
C PRO A 353 5.52 2.56 -12.50
N LEU A 354 6.62 2.91 -11.83
CA LEU A 354 7.85 2.10 -11.78
C LEU A 354 7.77 1.17 -10.57
N VAL A 355 7.89 -0.13 -10.81
CA VAL A 355 7.91 -1.15 -9.78
C VAL A 355 9.32 -1.69 -9.58
N ILE A 356 9.89 -1.49 -8.39
CA ILE A 356 11.13 -2.11 -7.95
C ILE A 356 10.78 -3.48 -7.39
N VAL A 357 11.30 -4.56 -8.00
CA VAL A 357 10.97 -5.92 -7.61
C VAL A 357 11.99 -6.45 -6.60
N ASP A 358 11.50 -6.92 -5.46
CA ASP A 358 12.29 -7.50 -4.38
C ASP A 358 12.60 -9.01 -4.62
N THR A 359 13.60 -9.54 -3.89
CA THR A 359 14.08 -10.92 -4.02
C THR A 359 12.97 -11.93 -3.72
N ASN A 360 12.13 -11.71 -2.70
CA ASN A 360 11.05 -12.63 -2.34
C ASN A 360 10.05 -12.88 -3.49
N VAL A 361 9.68 -11.84 -4.23
CA VAL A 361 8.78 -11.94 -5.38
C VAL A 361 9.43 -12.72 -6.52
N LEU A 362 10.73 -12.52 -6.75
CA LEU A 362 11.48 -13.25 -7.79
C LEU A 362 11.74 -14.70 -7.42
N VAL A 363 11.89 -15.01 -6.14
CA VAL A 363 11.99 -16.39 -5.63
C VAL A 363 10.71 -17.15 -5.94
N ASP A 364 9.53 -16.56 -5.73
CA ASP A 364 8.26 -17.18 -6.10
C ASP A 364 8.13 -17.40 -7.61
N ALA A 365 8.55 -16.43 -8.41
CA ALA A 365 8.60 -16.57 -9.87
C ALA A 365 9.54 -17.70 -10.32
N LEU A 366 10.69 -17.85 -9.66
CA LEU A 366 11.65 -18.93 -9.92
C LEU A 366 11.07 -20.29 -9.53
N VAL A 367 10.41 -20.39 -8.37
CA VAL A 367 9.72 -21.61 -7.92
C VAL A 367 8.66 -22.02 -8.96
N GLU A 368 7.85 -21.07 -9.45
CA GLU A 368 6.87 -21.37 -10.49
C GLU A 368 7.54 -21.90 -11.77
N LYS A 369 8.62 -21.27 -12.24
CA LYS A 369 9.37 -21.74 -13.42
C LYS A 369 9.92 -23.14 -13.25
N MET A 370 10.37 -23.50 -12.05
CA MET A 370 10.81 -24.85 -11.73
C MET A 370 9.65 -25.86 -11.82
N TYR A 371 8.48 -25.53 -11.25
CA TYR A 371 7.29 -26.39 -11.39
C TYR A 371 6.91 -26.61 -12.86
N GLN A 372 6.91 -25.54 -13.67
CA GLN A 372 6.67 -25.62 -15.12
C GLN A 372 7.70 -26.52 -15.82
N LYS A 373 8.98 -26.42 -15.44
CA LYS A 373 10.05 -27.25 -15.99
C LYS A 373 9.91 -28.74 -15.64
N MET A 374 9.33 -29.06 -14.48
CA MET A 374 9.08 -30.42 -14.02
C MET A 374 7.80 -31.03 -14.61
N ASP A 375 7.12 -30.34 -15.55
CA ASP A 375 5.79 -30.70 -16.08
C ASP A 375 4.69 -30.81 -15.02
N LEU A 376 4.86 -30.09 -13.90
CA LEU A 376 3.89 -30.08 -12.82
C LEU A 376 2.93 -28.91 -13.04
N VAL A 377 1.63 -29.19 -12.95
CA VAL A 377 0.63 -28.12 -12.95
C VAL A 377 0.70 -27.44 -11.59
N TYR A 378 1.30 -26.25 -11.56
CA TYR A 378 1.39 -25.39 -10.38
C TYR A 378 0.03 -25.32 -9.65
N GLU A 379 -1.07 -25.18 -10.39
CA GLU A 379 -2.44 -25.05 -9.87
C GLU A 379 -3.09 -26.35 -9.34
N THR A 380 -2.49 -27.51 -9.57
CA THR A 380 -3.04 -28.79 -9.05
C THR A 380 -2.53 -29.13 -7.66
N ASN A 381 -1.47 -28.45 -7.20
CA ASN A 381 -0.93 -28.67 -5.87
C ASN A 381 -1.87 -28.02 -4.86
N VAL A 382 -2.50 -28.84 -4.03
CA VAL A 382 -3.58 -28.38 -3.16
C VAL A 382 -3.10 -27.76 -1.84
N ASN A 383 -1.79 -27.59 -1.69
CA ASN A 383 -1.14 -26.95 -0.55
C ASN A 383 -0.70 -25.50 -0.84
N ILE A 384 -1.23 -24.89 -1.90
CA ILE A 384 -0.82 -23.54 -2.36
C ILE A 384 -1.80 -22.48 -1.83
N ILE A 385 -2.18 -22.61 -0.56
CA ILE A 385 -3.01 -21.58 0.09
C ILE A 385 -2.14 -20.35 0.44
N GLY A 386 -0.81 -20.47 0.33
CA GLY A 386 0.14 -19.39 0.62
C GLY A 386 1.21 -19.07 -0.43
N SER A 387 1.25 -19.68 -1.64
CA SER A 387 2.22 -19.16 -2.62
C SER A 387 1.69 -17.83 -3.17
N ASN A 388 2.34 -16.74 -2.84
CA ASN A 388 1.87 -15.44 -3.27
C ASN A 388 2.00 -15.31 -4.79
N GLN A 389 0.87 -15.23 -5.48
CA GLN A 389 0.78 -15.07 -6.93
C GLN A 389 1.10 -13.64 -7.38
N PHE A 390 1.63 -12.79 -6.48
CA PHE A 390 1.91 -11.40 -6.78
C PHE A 390 2.88 -11.22 -7.96
N HIS A 391 3.86 -12.10 -8.13
CA HIS A 391 4.74 -12.10 -9.29
C HIS A 391 3.96 -12.26 -10.62
N ARG A 392 2.93 -13.13 -10.67
CA ARG A 392 2.04 -13.26 -11.85
C ARG A 392 1.26 -11.98 -12.13
N ILE A 393 0.76 -11.32 -11.08
CA ILE A 393 0.01 -10.06 -11.18
C ILE A 393 0.91 -8.98 -11.80
N LEU A 394 2.14 -8.84 -11.30
CA LEU A 394 3.12 -7.89 -11.83
C LEU A 394 3.42 -8.15 -13.31
N LEU A 395 3.68 -9.42 -13.67
CA LEU A 395 3.98 -9.80 -15.04
C LEU A 395 2.80 -9.52 -15.98
N HIS A 396 1.57 -9.83 -15.57
CA HIS A 396 0.36 -9.53 -16.34
C HIS A 396 0.22 -8.03 -16.64
N HIS A 397 0.36 -7.17 -15.63
CA HIS A 397 0.24 -5.73 -15.82
C HIS A 397 1.43 -5.12 -16.58
N ALA A 398 2.64 -5.69 -16.44
CA ALA A 398 3.79 -5.28 -17.24
C ALA A 398 3.59 -5.62 -18.73
N GLN A 399 3.07 -6.80 -19.05
CA GLN A 399 2.73 -7.21 -20.42
C GLN A 399 1.63 -6.33 -21.03
N ALA A 400 0.67 -5.89 -20.21
CA ALA A 400 -0.36 -4.92 -20.58
C ALA A 400 0.16 -3.47 -20.67
N LYS A 401 1.46 -3.23 -20.45
CA LYS A 401 2.11 -1.89 -20.41
C LYS A 401 1.50 -0.93 -19.39
N GLN A 402 0.87 -1.47 -18.34
CA GLN A 402 0.26 -0.68 -17.27
C GLN A 402 1.26 -0.33 -16.17
N LEU A 403 2.41 -1.02 -16.12
CA LEU A 403 3.52 -0.72 -15.23
C LEU A 403 4.84 -1.05 -15.92
N VAL A 404 5.95 -0.54 -15.39
CA VAL A 404 7.30 -0.97 -15.74
C VAL A 404 8.02 -1.51 -14.51
N MET A 405 8.95 -2.45 -14.70
CA MET A 405 9.63 -3.15 -13.61
C MET A 405 11.13 -2.96 -13.72
N MET A 406 11.79 -2.80 -12.56
CA MET A 406 13.24 -2.84 -12.44
C MET A 406 13.67 -3.80 -11.33
N ILE A 407 14.84 -4.39 -11.51
CA ILE A 407 15.46 -5.25 -10.51
C ILE A 407 16.78 -4.61 -10.08
N PRO A 408 16.95 -4.25 -8.78
CA PRO A 408 18.22 -3.76 -8.23
C PRO A 408 19.36 -4.78 -8.40
N GLU A 409 20.61 -4.30 -8.49
CA GLU A 409 21.76 -5.19 -8.65
C GLU A 409 21.96 -6.12 -7.44
N ASP A 410 21.70 -5.64 -6.22
CA ASP A 410 21.81 -6.46 -5.01
C ASP A 410 20.81 -7.62 -5.02
N VAL A 411 19.57 -7.36 -5.43
CA VAL A 411 18.51 -8.37 -5.63
C VAL A 411 18.90 -9.40 -6.70
N ARG A 412 19.55 -8.98 -7.79
CA ARG A 412 20.07 -9.91 -8.81
C ARG A 412 21.14 -10.83 -8.23
N GLY A 413 22.05 -10.27 -7.43
CA GLY A 413 23.11 -11.02 -6.75
C GLY A 413 22.53 -12.03 -5.75
N GLU A 414 21.57 -11.58 -4.94
CA GLU A 414 20.91 -12.41 -3.93
C GLU A 414 20.14 -13.57 -4.56
N LEU A 415 19.35 -13.33 -5.62
CA LEU A 415 18.62 -14.39 -6.31
C LEU A 415 19.56 -15.46 -6.89
N LYS A 416 20.69 -15.04 -7.47
CA LYS A 416 21.73 -15.96 -7.98
C LYS A 416 22.35 -16.79 -6.85
N GLN A 417 22.63 -16.16 -5.71
CA GLN A 417 23.16 -16.88 -4.54
C GLN A 417 22.13 -17.86 -3.97
N PHE A 418 20.86 -17.45 -3.92
CA PHE A 418 19.75 -18.27 -3.43
C PHE A 418 19.58 -19.55 -4.26
N ALA A 419 19.73 -19.45 -5.58
CA ALA A 419 19.71 -20.59 -6.49
C ALA A 419 20.91 -21.54 -6.30
N LYS A 420 22.11 -21.00 -6.03
CA LYS A 420 23.33 -21.80 -5.79
C LYS A 420 23.31 -22.56 -4.47
N ASP A 421 22.80 -21.94 -3.42
CA ASP A 421 22.81 -22.50 -2.06
C ASP A 421 21.78 -23.63 -1.85
N GLN A 422 21.07 -24.08 -2.91
CA GLN A 422 20.00 -25.09 -2.84
C GLN A 422 18.92 -24.77 -1.77
N ARG A 423 18.73 -23.50 -1.43
CA ARG A 423 17.75 -23.05 -0.40
C ARG A 423 16.30 -23.32 -0.80
N LEU A 424 16.07 -23.58 -2.08
CA LEU A 424 14.77 -23.93 -2.66
C LEU A 424 14.34 -25.38 -2.38
N MET A 425 15.27 -26.27 -2.00
CA MET A 425 15.00 -27.70 -1.77
C MET A 425 13.80 -28.00 -0.87
N PRO A 426 13.62 -27.31 0.28
CA PRO A 426 12.48 -27.57 1.16
C PRO A 426 11.12 -27.32 0.51
N ARG A 427 11.02 -26.36 -0.44
CA ARG A 427 9.77 -25.99 -1.13
C ARG A 427 9.24 -27.09 -2.07
N PHE A 428 10.10 -28.04 -2.46
CA PHE A 428 9.76 -29.16 -3.33
C PHE A 428 9.65 -30.52 -2.59
N LYS A 429 9.92 -30.57 -1.28
CA LYS A 429 9.87 -31.82 -0.49
C LYS A 429 8.49 -32.49 -0.48
N SER A 430 7.42 -31.70 -0.62
CA SER A 430 6.04 -32.20 -0.69
C SER A 430 5.55 -32.45 -2.11
N ALA A 431 6.33 -32.04 -3.13
CA ALA A 431 5.94 -32.26 -4.52
C ALA A 431 6.18 -33.73 -4.87
N MET A 432 5.16 -34.42 -5.35
CA MET A 432 5.27 -35.82 -5.80
C MET A 432 5.98 -35.87 -7.15
N VAL A 433 7.29 -35.65 -7.16
CA VAL A 433 8.14 -35.62 -8.37
C VAL A 433 9.07 -36.81 -8.38
N ASN A 434 9.40 -37.31 -9.57
CA ASN A 434 10.48 -38.27 -9.74
C ASN A 434 11.81 -37.64 -9.27
N ALA A 435 12.52 -38.33 -8.37
CA ALA A 435 13.79 -37.87 -7.80
C ALA A 435 14.85 -37.53 -8.87
N GLU A 436 14.90 -38.29 -9.98
CA GLU A 436 15.84 -38.03 -11.07
C GLU A 436 15.55 -36.71 -11.80
N LYS A 437 14.26 -36.42 -12.08
CA LYS A 437 13.85 -35.14 -12.68
C LYS A 437 14.08 -33.96 -11.73
N LEU A 438 13.89 -34.19 -10.43
CA LEU A 438 14.14 -33.19 -9.40
C LEU A 438 15.64 -32.85 -9.35
N GLU A 439 16.52 -33.84 -9.27
CA GLU A 439 17.98 -33.64 -9.28
C GLU A 439 18.48 -32.96 -10.56
N GLU A 440 17.95 -33.32 -11.73
CA GLU A 440 18.31 -32.68 -13.01
C GLU A 440 17.92 -31.19 -13.05
N THR A 441 16.69 -30.86 -12.62
CA THR A 441 16.18 -29.48 -12.61
C THR A 441 16.85 -28.60 -11.55
N LEU A 442 17.37 -29.20 -10.48
CA LEU A 442 18.13 -28.54 -9.43
C LEU A 442 19.63 -28.41 -9.73
N SER A 443 20.10 -28.93 -10.86
CA SER A 443 21.48 -28.74 -11.29
C SER A 443 21.80 -27.24 -11.42
N GLU A 444 22.98 -26.83 -10.98
CA GLU A 444 23.38 -25.41 -10.94
C GLU A 444 23.23 -24.74 -12.31
N SER A 445 23.58 -25.44 -13.40
CA SER A 445 23.45 -24.92 -14.76
C SER A 445 22.00 -24.65 -15.17
N VAL A 446 21.08 -25.54 -14.81
CA VAL A 446 19.65 -25.37 -15.13
C VAL A 446 19.06 -24.26 -14.27
N MET A 447 19.39 -24.25 -12.98
CA MET A 447 18.96 -23.22 -12.03
C MET A 447 19.41 -21.82 -12.45
N MET A 448 20.68 -21.65 -12.84
CA MET A 448 21.19 -20.36 -13.30
C MET A 448 20.51 -19.90 -14.60
N GLY A 449 20.24 -20.83 -15.53
CA GLY A 449 19.46 -20.51 -16.74
C GLY A 449 18.04 -20.03 -16.42
N LEU A 450 17.37 -20.69 -15.46
CA LEU A 450 16.04 -20.25 -14.99
C LEU A 450 16.09 -18.89 -14.28
N VAL A 451 17.14 -18.62 -13.51
CA VAL A 451 17.36 -17.30 -12.87
C VAL A 451 17.51 -16.22 -13.94
N ASP A 452 18.33 -16.43 -14.97
CA ASP A 452 18.51 -15.45 -16.05
C ASP A 452 17.20 -15.20 -16.81
N ASP A 453 16.40 -16.25 -17.06
CA ASP A 453 15.07 -16.13 -17.67
C ASP A 453 14.11 -15.28 -16.81
N VAL A 454 14.10 -15.49 -15.49
CA VAL A 454 13.30 -14.70 -14.54
C VAL A 454 13.78 -13.24 -14.53
N LEU A 455 15.09 -13.01 -14.40
CA LEU A 455 15.66 -11.66 -14.39
C LEU A 455 15.37 -10.88 -15.68
N LEU A 456 15.31 -11.57 -16.82
CA LEU A 456 14.95 -10.97 -18.10
C LEU A 456 13.45 -10.66 -18.19
N GLN A 457 12.58 -11.57 -17.73
CA GLN A 457 11.13 -11.38 -17.76
C GLN A 457 10.63 -10.27 -16.81
N TYR A 458 11.26 -10.13 -15.65
CA TYR A 458 10.84 -9.20 -14.60
C TYR A 458 11.57 -7.84 -14.65
N ASN A 459 12.33 -7.56 -15.70
CA ASN A 459 13.04 -6.30 -15.88
C ASN A 459 12.65 -5.64 -17.21
N THR A 460 11.73 -4.67 -17.16
CA THR A 460 11.22 -3.96 -18.35
C THR A 460 11.67 -2.51 -18.45
N TRP A 461 12.38 -2.01 -17.43
CA TRP A 461 12.93 -0.66 -17.36
C TRP A 461 14.28 -0.67 -16.66
N THR A 462 15.23 0.09 -17.20
CA THR A 462 16.57 0.24 -16.63
C THR A 462 16.90 1.71 -16.44
N PRO A 463 17.38 2.13 -15.25
CA PRO A 463 17.82 3.50 -15.02
C PRO A 463 19.07 3.81 -15.84
N SER A 464 19.27 5.09 -16.22
CA SER A 464 20.56 5.55 -16.74
C SER A 464 21.58 5.69 -15.62
N SER A 465 22.88 5.72 -15.95
CA SER A 465 23.95 5.96 -14.97
C SER A 465 23.67 7.21 -14.13
N ASP A 466 23.33 8.32 -14.79
CA ASP A 466 23.03 9.60 -14.15
C ASP A 466 21.85 9.53 -13.15
N MET A 467 20.92 8.57 -13.30
CA MET A 467 19.79 8.38 -12.38
C MET A 467 20.17 7.53 -11.14
N LEU A 468 21.29 6.81 -11.21
CA LEU A 468 21.85 6.07 -10.09
C LEU A 468 22.95 6.89 -9.38
N ASP A 469 23.54 7.85 -10.08
CA ASP A 469 24.53 8.76 -9.52
C ASP A 469 23.90 9.59 -8.39
N GLY A 470 24.41 9.42 -7.17
CA GLY A 470 23.92 10.14 -5.99
C GLY A 470 22.89 9.40 -5.16
N VAL A 471 22.67 8.09 -5.39
CA VAL A 471 22.08 7.23 -4.36
C VAL A 471 22.98 7.29 -3.12
N PRO A 472 22.47 7.71 -1.95
CA PRO A 472 23.30 7.91 -0.78
C PRO A 472 23.62 6.57 -0.11
N ASP A 473 24.89 6.36 0.26
CA ASP A 473 25.33 5.17 1.02
C ASP A 473 24.75 5.14 2.45
N ASP A 474 24.44 6.30 3.02
CA ASP A 474 23.79 6.44 4.32
C ASP A 474 22.78 7.60 4.32
N SER A 475 21.73 7.47 5.12
CA SER A 475 20.64 8.44 5.20
C SER A 475 20.23 8.65 6.65
N GLU A 476 20.60 9.80 7.22
CA GLU A 476 20.17 10.20 8.57
C GLU A 476 18.64 10.23 8.69
N GLY A 477 17.96 10.60 7.59
CA GLY A 477 16.50 10.59 7.50
C GLY A 477 15.90 9.20 7.62
N LEU A 478 16.52 8.19 7.00
CA LEU A 478 16.14 6.79 7.12
C LEU A 478 16.45 6.25 8.51
N ASN A 479 17.64 6.53 9.06
CA ASN A 479 18.05 6.07 10.39
C ASN A 479 17.08 6.57 11.47
N ARG A 480 16.71 7.86 11.42
CA ARG A 480 15.72 8.44 12.34
C ARG A 480 14.32 7.82 12.15
N PHE A 481 13.94 7.49 10.93
CA PHE A 481 12.67 6.83 10.63
C PHE A 481 12.62 5.43 11.25
N LEU A 482 13.68 4.64 11.09
CA LEU A 482 13.77 3.29 11.65
C LEU A 482 13.71 3.31 13.18
N LEU A 483 14.48 4.18 13.82
CA LEU A 483 14.46 4.36 15.27
C LEU A 483 13.07 4.74 15.81
N ARG A 484 12.34 5.62 15.09
CA ARG A 484 10.97 6.02 15.45
C ARG A 484 9.96 4.87 15.37
N HIS A 485 10.20 3.88 14.52
CA HIS A 485 9.33 2.71 14.35
C HIS A 485 9.90 1.44 14.98
N SER A 486 10.87 1.58 15.91
CA SER A 486 11.51 0.46 16.61
C SER A 486 10.52 -0.50 17.25
N ASP A 487 9.44 -0.02 17.87
CA ASP A 487 8.39 -0.88 18.44
C ASP A 487 7.81 -1.90 17.43
N VAL A 488 7.69 -1.51 16.15
CA VAL A 488 7.16 -2.38 15.09
C VAL A 488 8.22 -3.40 14.64
N PHE A 489 9.47 -2.95 14.51
CA PHE A 489 10.58 -3.81 14.12
C PHE A 489 11.02 -4.77 15.23
N ASP A 490 10.80 -4.42 16.50
CA ASP A 490 11.03 -5.29 17.65
C ASP A 490 10.04 -6.47 17.63
N GLU A 491 8.76 -6.23 17.33
CA GLU A 491 7.77 -7.30 17.16
C GLU A 491 8.13 -8.23 15.98
N LEU A 492 8.64 -7.66 14.88
CA LEU A 492 9.12 -8.44 13.74
C LEU A 492 10.36 -9.26 14.10
N THR A 493 11.24 -8.69 14.92
CA THR A 493 12.46 -9.32 15.40
C THR A 493 12.17 -10.58 16.21
N GLU A 494 11.21 -10.51 17.14
CA GLU A 494 10.77 -11.68 17.90
C GLU A 494 10.29 -12.80 16.97
N LEU A 495 9.57 -12.46 15.89
CA LEU A 495 9.00 -13.43 14.96
C LEU A 495 10.02 -14.05 14.01
N LYS A 496 10.90 -13.24 13.39
CA LYS A 496 11.98 -13.73 12.53
C LYS A 496 12.98 -14.57 13.34
N GLY A 497 13.15 -14.29 14.64
CA GLY A 497 13.97 -15.09 15.56
C GLY A 497 13.54 -16.55 15.74
N TYR A 498 12.26 -16.91 15.50
CA TYR A 498 11.81 -18.32 15.53
C TYR A 498 12.29 -19.13 14.31
N ARG A 499 12.79 -18.48 13.24
CA ARG A 499 13.21 -19.14 11.98
C ARG A 499 14.70 -19.49 11.93
N GLY A 500 15.51 -18.97 12.86
CA GLY A 500 16.96 -19.18 12.89
C GLY A 500 17.75 -17.88 13.02
N PRO A 501 19.05 -17.88 12.68
CA PRO A 501 19.89 -16.69 12.78
C PRO A 501 19.39 -15.60 11.83
N THR A 502 19.09 -14.43 12.39
CA THR A 502 18.64 -13.23 11.69
C THR A 502 19.80 -12.30 11.43
N TYR A 503 19.96 -11.82 10.20
CA TYR A 503 20.90 -10.74 9.89
C TYR A 503 20.19 -9.41 10.12
N ARG A 504 20.88 -8.45 10.75
CA ARG A 504 20.30 -7.15 11.15
C ARG A 504 21.32 -6.07 10.94
N THR A 505 20.82 -4.85 10.79
CA THR A 505 21.67 -3.66 10.73
C THR A 505 21.82 -3.09 12.13
N GLU A 506 23.00 -2.55 12.44
CA GLU A 506 23.27 -1.94 13.74
C GLU A 506 23.14 -0.42 13.61
N LEU A 507 22.18 0.16 14.34
CA LEU A 507 21.92 1.59 14.40
C LEU A 507 21.98 2.04 15.86
N ASP A 508 22.84 3.01 16.19
CA ASP A 508 23.07 3.52 17.55
C ASP A 508 23.32 2.40 18.60
N GLY A 509 24.06 1.36 18.22
CA GLY A 509 24.36 0.22 19.09
C GLY A 509 23.18 -0.73 19.31
N ARG A 510 22.10 -0.61 18.52
CA ARG A 510 20.92 -1.47 18.54
C ARG A 510 20.80 -2.21 17.22
N ALA A 511 20.61 -3.53 17.28
CA ALA A 511 20.32 -4.33 16.11
C ALA A 511 18.84 -4.18 15.73
N ILE A 512 18.55 -3.59 14.58
CA ILE A 512 17.19 -3.30 14.10
C ILE A 512 17.04 -3.81 12.65
N TYR A 513 15.82 -4.17 12.27
CA TYR A 513 15.46 -4.36 10.87
C TYR A 513 15.28 -3.01 10.17
N PRO A 514 15.49 -2.91 8.84
CA PRO A 514 15.71 -3.98 7.85
C PRO A 514 17.14 -4.57 7.76
N GLU A 515 17.30 -5.60 6.93
CA GLU A 515 18.63 -6.10 6.50
C GLU A 515 19.34 -5.10 5.58
N SER A 516 20.65 -5.29 5.31
CA SER A 516 21.43 -4.35 4.49
C SER A 516 20.86 -4.20 3.08
N THR A 517 20.48 -5.32 2.46
CA THR A 517 19.91 -5.36 1.10
C THR A 517 18.61 -4.55 1.03
N ASP A 518 17.76 -4.67 2.05
CA ASP A 518 16.51 -3.92 2.15
C ASP A 518 16.78 -2.42 2.33
N LEU A 519 17.78 -2.03 3.14
CA LEU A 519 18.18 -0.62 3.27
C LEU A 519 18.61 -0.02 1.93
N ASP A 520 19.28 -0.80 1.09
CA ASP A 520 19.70 -0.36 -0.24
C ASP A 520 18.48 -0.17 -1.16
N ILE A 521 17.46 -1.04 -1.07
CA ILE A 521 16.16 -0.83 -1.74
C ILE A 521 15.47 0.44 -1.23
N TYR A 522 15.45 0.70 0.09
CA TYR A 522 14.90 1.93 0.67
C TYR A 522 15.59 3.18 0.09
N ARG A 523 16.92 3.19 0.07
CA ARG A 523 17.74 4.31 -0.43
C ARG A 523 17.51 4.53 -1.91
N LEU A 524 17.53 3.46 -2.70
CA LEU A 524 17.27 3.50 -4.13
C LEU A 524 15.86 4.01 -4.45
N ALA A 525 14.83 3.45 -3.80
CA ALA A 525 13.44 3.86 -4.00
C ALA A 525 13.21 5.33 -3.63
N THR A 526 13.79 5.77 -2.51
CA THR A 526 13.73 7.17 -2.05
C THR A 526 14.43 8.10 -3.06
N HIS A 527 15.62 7.72 -3.53
CA HIS A 527 16.39 8.49 -4.49
C HIS A 527 15.61 8.63 -5.81
N LEU A 528 15.15 7.52 -6.39
CA LEU A 528 14.37 7.52 -7.62
C LEU A 528 13.06 8.32 -7.48
N ALA A 529 12.39 8.25 -6.33
CA ALA A 529 11.21 9.06 -6.05
C ALA A 529 11.52 10.56 -5.97
N SER A 530 12.74 10.94 -5.59
CA SER A 530 13.17 12.34 -5.55
C SER A 530 13.50 12.91 -6.93
N LEU A 531 13.71 12.06 -7.94
CA LEU A 531 14.03 12.48 -9.31
C LEU A 531 12.76 12.71 -10.16
N PRO A 532 12.83 13.61 -11.16
CA PRO A 532 11.77 13.80 -12.16
C PRO A 532 11.86 12.74 -13.29
N LEU A 533 11.58 11.48 -12.98
CA LEU A 533 11.77 10.36 -13.92
C LEU A 533 10.90 10.46 -15.19
N PRO A 534 11.38 10.13 -16.40
CA PRO A 534 10.61 10.30 -17.62
C PRO A 534 9.38 9.37 -17.69
N ASN A 535 8.19 9.94 -17.89
CA ASN A 535 6.90 9.23 -18.02
C ASN A 535 6.50 8.34 -16.82
N ILE A 536 7.21 8.47 -15.69
CA ILE A 536 6.92 7.72 -14.46
C ILE A 536 6.12 8.61 -13.50
N GLY A 537 5.05 8.04 -12.95
CA GLY A 537 4.11 8.73 -12.04
C GLY A 537 4.31 8.41 -10.57
N ALA A 538 4.83 7.23 -10.26
CA ALA A 538 5.09 6.78 -8.90
C ALA A 538 6.20 5.72 -8.90
N VAL A 539 6.94 5.64 -7.80
CA VAL A 539 7.85 4.53 -7.50
C VAL A 539 7.18 3.62 -6.48
N VAL A 540 7.14 2.32 -6.76
CA VAL A 540 6.50 1.31 -5.93
C VAL A 540 7.47 0.17 -5.70
N VAL A 541 7.68 -0.26 -4.45
CA VAL A 541 8.45 -1.47 -4.13
C VAL A 541 7.50 -2.65 -4.03
N ALA A 542 7.72 -3.67 -4.86
CA ALA A 542 6.98 -4.92 -4.86
C ALA A 542 7.67 -5.91 -3.92
N THR A 543 7.11 -6.06 -2.72
CA THR A 543 7.64 -6.96 -1.68
C THR A 543 6.52 -7.42 -0.75
N MET A 544 6.69 -8.62 -0.19
CA MET A 544 5.86 -9.16 0.87
C MET A 544 6.51 -9.05 2.24
N ASP A 545 7.75 -8.57 2.32
CA ASP A 545 8.51 -8.59 3.56
C ASP A 545 7.88 -7.64 4.59
N GLY A 546 7.80 -8.11 5.84
CA GLY A 546 7.40 -7.29 6.98
C GLY A 546 8.21 -5.99 7.10
N ASP A 547 9.48 -5.99 6.67
CA ASP A 547 10.40 -4.85 6.73
C ASP A 547 9.85 -3.61 6.00
N PHE A 548 9.03 -3.82 4.97
CA PHE A 548 8.34 -2.76 4.22
C PHE A 548 6.84 -2.72 4.53
N THR A 549 6.18 -3.89 4.52
CA THR A 549 4.71 -3.96 4.50
C THR A 549 4.05 -3.52 5.81
N LEU A 550 4.76 -3.56 6.94
CA LEU A 550 4.24 -3.11 8.24
C LEU A 550 4.21 -1.59 8.37
N VAL A 551 5.08 -0.88 7.66
CA VAL A 551 5.22 0.59 7.73
C VAL A 551 4.97 1.25 6.37
N ASP A 552 4.44 0.51 5.40
CA ASP A 552 4.09 0.93 4.02
C ASP A 552 3.59 2.37 3.89
N ARG A 553 2.61 2.77 4.71
CA ARG A 553 2.03 4.11 4.65
C ARG A 553 2.92 5.20 5.24
N ALA A 554 3.68 4.87 6.28
CA ALA A 554 4.65 5.80 6.85
C ALA A 554 5.83 6.02 5.89
N ILE A 555 6.23 4.97 5.16
CA ILE A 555 7.21 5.07 4.06
C ILE A 555 6.68 6.01 2.97
N GLU A 556 5.45 5.79 2.53
CA GLU A 556 4.80 6.60 1.51
C GLU A 556 4.79 8.09 1.90
N GLU A 557 4.34 8.41 3.11
CA GLU A 557 4.32 9.79 3.60
C GLU A 557 5.72 10.42 3.70
N ARG A 558 6.72 9.66 4.14
CA ARG A 558 8.06 10.19 4.45
C ARG A 558 9.01 10.25 3.26
N PHE A 559 9.01 9.24 2.42
CA PHE A 559 10.04 9.03 1.37
C PHE A 559 9.48 9.17 -0.05
N GLY A 560 8.16 9.24 -0.21
CA GLY A 560 7.55 9.52 -1.51
C GLY A 560 7.42 8.32 -2.45
N PHE A 561 7.80 7.12 -2.02
CA PHE A 561 7.57 5.86 -2.73
C PHE A 561 6.59 4.97 -1.97
N SER A 562 5.90 4.07 -2.67
CA SER A 562 4.85 3.23 -2.09
C SER A 562 5.28 1.76 -2.05
N VAL A 563 4.55 0.93 -1.29
CA VAL A 563 4.82 -0.51 -1.20
C VAL A 563 3.60 -1.29 -1.70
N ALA A 564 3.84 -2.32 -2.50
CA ALA A 564 2.80 -3.23 -2.97
C ALA A 564 3.18 -4.69 -2.63
N LYS A 565 2.26 -5.40 -1.99
CA LYS A 565 2.39 -6.82 -1.59
C LYS A 565 1.44 -7.76 -2.30
N ASN A 566 0.40 -7.19 -2.92
CA ASN A 566 -0.63 -7.89 -3.67
C ASN A 566 -1.34 -6.93 -4.63
N HIS A 567 -2.27 -7.45 -5.44
CA HIS A 567 -3.04 -6.65 -6.39
C HIS A 567 -3.79 -5.49 -5.74
N ARG A 568 -4.38 -5.67 -4.55
CA ARG A 568 -5.10 -4.60 -3.87
C ARG A 568 -4.22 -3.40 -3.57
N SER A 569 -2.99 -3.62 -3.09
CA SER A 569 -2.02 -2.54 -2.85
C SER A 569 -1.43 -1.95 -4.12
N LEU A 570 -1.38 -2.72 -5.21
CA LEU A 570 -0.90 -2.27 -6.51
C LEU A 570 -1.95 -1.47 -7.29
N LYS A 571 -3.23 -1.85 -7.19
CA LYS A 571 -4.36 -1.33 -7.96
C LYS A 571 -4.49 0.20 -7.96
N PRO A 572 -4.28 0.94 -6.85
CA PRO A 572 -4.32 2.42 -6.88
C PRO A 572 -3.29 3.04 -7.83
N TRP A 573 -2.20 2.33 -8.13
CA TRP A 573 -1.14 2.78 -9.04
C TRP A 573 -1.39 2.32 -10.48
N LEU A 574 -2.26 1.34 -10.68
CA LEU A 574 -2.62 0.83 -11.99
C LEU A 574 -3.78 1.64 -12.54
N LYS A 575 -3.60 2.19 -13.73
CA LYS A 575 -4.71 2.86 -14.41
C LYS A 575 -5.62 1.84 -15.07
N ALA A 576 -6.92 2.04 -14.89
CA ALA A 576 -7.92 1.45 -15.77
C ALA A 576 -7.62 1.94 -17.19
N SER A 577 -7.40 1.01 -18.12
CA SER A 577 -7.49 1.33 -19.54
C SER A 577 -8.84 2.00 -19.76
N SER A 578 -8.85 3.24 -20.23
CA SER A 578 -10.06 3.90 -20.70
C SER A 578 -10.73 2.98 -21.72
N SER A 579 -11.82 2.33 -21.31
CA SER A 579 -12.78 1.70 -22.22
C SER A 579 -13.58 2.77 -22.93
#